data_AF-A0A2W6DD62-F1
#
_entry.id   AF-A0A2W6DD62-F1
#
_cell.length_a   1.000
_cell.length_b   1.000
_cell.length_c   1.000
_cell.angle_alpha   90.00
_cell.angle_beta   90.00
_cell.angle_gamma   90.00
#
_symmetry.space_group_name_H-M   'P 1'
#
loop_
_entity.id
_entity.type
_entity.pdbx_description
1 polymer ?
#
loop_
_entity_poly.entity_id
_entity_poly.type
_entity_poly.pdbx_seq_one_letter_code
_entity_poly.pdbx_strand_id
1 'polypeptide(L)'
;IINGGVDASPLMNAERLVTLLGITASQYRDFAALRGDPSDNLPGVRGIGRHHAARLLAEFGCAAAAFDDLDGVRTRLGAGVATRLAHPEARAAWELNCRVMAMHDDVALDLDLTTGAGVLPLRAEAVGSVFRAQNLTWTAGQAVRVLADVEHYEVEPPPSVVPSWVSAWPAGGSPRRPPKLPPRRPVSEQLSLF
;
A
#
# COMPACT_ATOMS: atom_id res chain seq x y z
N ILE A 1 -9.56 5.40 7.28
CA ILE A 1 -8.10 5.15 7.10
C ILE A 1 -7.88 3.71 7.56
N ILE A 2 -7.36 2.85 6.70
CA ILE A 2 -7.07 1.45 7.06
C ILE A 2 -5.85 1.50 7.98
N ASN A 3 -6.08 1.32 9.28
CA ASN A 3 -5.07 1.45 10.35
C ASN A 3 -4.49 0.10 10.80
N GLY A 4 -4.67 -0.97 10.02
CA GLY A 4 -4.12 -2.29 10.35
C GLY A 4 -3.09 -2.71 9.32
N GLY A 5 -2.12 -3.52 9.74
CA GLY A 5 -1.06 -4.07 8.88
C GLY A 5 -1.59 -4.91 7.72
N VAL A 6 -0.72 -5.75 7.14
CA VAL A 6 -1.01 -6.51 5.91
C VAL A 6 -2.35 -7.28 5.98
N ASP A 7 -2.72 -7.77 7.17
CA ASP A 7 -3.98 -8.50 7.43
C ASP A 7 -5.26 -7.65 7.35
N ALA A 8 -5.14 -6.32 7.45
CA ALA A 8 -6.28 -5.41 7.44
C ALA A 8 -6.50 -4.72 6.09
N SER A 9 -5.69 -5.04 5.07
CA SER A 9 -5.90 -4.54 3.71
C SER A 9 -6.88 -5.45 2.98
N PRO A 10 -8.18 -5.08 2.87
CA PRO A 10 -9.15 -5.94 2.21
C PRO A 10 -8.79 -6.09 0.73
N LEU A 11 -9.03 -7.28 0.18
CA LEU A 11 -8.91 -7.52 -1.25
C LEU A 11 -9.75 -6.49 -2.02
N MET A 12 -9.08 -5.69 -2.86
CA MET A 12 -9.75 -4.74 -3.73
C MET A 12 -10.27 -5.46 -4.97
N ASN A 13 -11.59 -5.55 -5.09
CA ASN A 13 -12.28 -6.09 -6.26
C ASN A 13 -13.19 -5.02 -6.88
N ALA A 14 -13.78 -5.30 -8.04
CA ALA A 14 -14.61 -4.33 -8.76
C ALA A 14 -15.80 -3.80 -7.92
N GLU A 15 -16.46 -4.67 -7.17
CA GLU A 15 -17.58 -4.31 -6.29
C GLU A 15 -17.14 -3.40 -5.14
N ARG A 16 -16.02 -3.73 -4.50
CA ARG A 16 -15.43 -2.94 -3.41
C ARG A 16 -14.96 -1.58 -3.92
N LEU A 17 -14.46 -1.50 -5.15
CA LEU A 17 -14.07 -0.23 -5.77
C LEU A 17 -15.28 0.71 -5.90
N VAL A 18 -16.41 0.19 -6.39
CA VAL A 18 -17.67 0.95 -6.47
C VAL A 18 -18.12 1.38 -5.08
N THR A 19 -18.14 0.46 -4.11
CA THR A 19 -18.56 0.75 -2.74
C THR A 19 -17.69 1.84 -2.08
N LEU A 20 -16.37 1.80 -2.28
CA LEU A 20 -15.44 2.72 -1.62
C LEU A 20 -15.31 4.07 -2.33
N LEU A 21 -15.31 4.07 -3.66
CA LEU A 21 -14.97 5.24 -4.49
C LEU A 21 -16.13 5.77 -5.33
N GLY A 22 -17.20 5.01 -5.50
CA GLY A 22 -18.35 5.39 -6.35
C GLY A 22 -18.05 5.31 -7.84
N ILE A 23 -17.03 4.55 -8.24
CA ILE A 23 -16.59 4.41 -9.64
C ILE A 23 -16.33 2.95 -10.00
N THR A 24 -16.45 2.64 -11.28
CA THR A 24 -16.10 1.32 -11.83
C THR A 24 -14.60 1.19 -12.09
N ALA A 25 -14.13 -0.03 -12.34
CA ALA A 25 -12.72 -0.30 -12.62
C ALA A 25 -12.22 0.42 -13.88
N SER A 26 -13.03 0.50 -14.94
CA SER A 26 -12.70 1.21 -16.18
C SER A 26 -12.58 2.73 -16.00
N GLN A 27 -13.22 3.29 -14.97
CA GLN A 27 -13.18 4.72 -14.64
C GLN A 27 -12.00 5.09 -13.73
N TYR A 28 -11.29 4.11 -13.16
CA TYR A 28 -10.27 4.38 -12.15
C TYR A 28 -9.13 5.27 -12.67
N ARG A 29 -8.70 5.07 -13.92
CA ARG A 29 -7.64 5.89 -14.53
C ARG A 29 -8.05 7.35 -14.62
N ASP A 30 -9.25 7.64 -15.09
CA ASP A 30 -9.75 9.02 -15.16
C ASP A 30 -9.89 9.63 -13.77
N PHE A 31 -10.39 8.86 -12.81
CA PHE A 31 -10.52 9.29 -11.42
C PHE A 31 -9.17 9.67 -10.80
N ALA A 32 -8.14 8.83 -10.99
CA ALA A 32 -6.79 9.08 -10.52
C ALA A 32 -6.16 10.28 -11.23
N ALA A 33 -6.32 10.37 -12.56
CA ALA A 33 -5.80 11.47 -13.36
C ALA A 33 -6.41 12.83 -12.99
N LEU A 34 -7.72 12.86 -12.69
CA LEU A 34 -8.42 14.06 -12.21
C LEU A 34 -7.97 14.47 -10.81
N ARG A 35 -7.92 13.52 -9.86
CA ARG A 35 -7.59 13.82 -8.45
C ARG A 35 -6.10 14.11 -8.21
N GLY A 36 -5.23 13.62 -9.11
CA GLY A 36 -3.78 13.60 -8.96
C GLY A 36 -3.27 12.41 -8.15
N ASP A 37 -1.99 12.12 -8.30
CA ASP A 37 -1.25 11.14 -7.49
C ASP A 37 0.06 11.74 -6.96
N PRO A 38 0.11 12.16 -5.68
CA PRO A 38 1.32 12.74 -5.09
C PRO A 38 2.52 11.78 -5.07
N SER A 39 2.29 10.46 -5.01
CA SER A 39 3.38 9.49 -4.96
C SER A 39 4.15 9.42 -6.29
N ASP A 40 3.45 9.69 -7.40
CA ASP A 40 3.99 9.76 -8.76
C ASP A 40 4.25 11.21 -9.22
N ASN A 41 4.16 12.20 -8.34
CA ASN A 41 4.27 13.62 -8.66
C ASN A 41 3.26 14.12 -9.72
N LEU A 42 2.07 13.52 -9.76
CA LEU A 42 0.99 13.90 -10.68
C LEU A 42 0.02 14.85 -9.95
N PRO A 43 -0.01 16.16 -10.24
CA PRO A 43 -0.78 17.13 -9.46
C PRO A 43 -2.31 17.01 -9.64
N GLY A 44 -2.79 16.33 -10.68
CA GLY A 44 -4.22 16.28 -11.03
C GLY A 44 -4.73 17.58 -11.65
N VAL A 45 -6.06 17.70 -11.76
CA VAL A 45 -6.72 18.94 -12.18
C VAL A 45 -6.95 19.83 -10.96
N ARG A 46 -6.45 21.07 -11.01
CA ARG A 46 -6.50 22.00 -9.88
C ARG A 46 -7.93 22.18 -9.35
N GLY A 47 -8.12 21.82 -8.07
CA GLY A 47 -9.41 21.95 -7.37
C GLY A 47 -10.43 20.85 -7.69
N ILE A 48 -10.05 19.82 -8.45
CA ILE A 48 -10.81 18.60 -8.64
C ILE A 48 -10.18 17.50 -7.79
N GLY A 49 -10.65 17.37 -6.54
CA GLY A 49 -10.24 16.29 -5.65
C GLY A 49 -11.09 15.03 -5.83
N ARG A 50 -10.83 14.03 -4.98
CA ARG A 50 -11.55 12.74 -4.91
C ARG A 50 -13.07 12.84 -5.10
N HIS A 51 -13.73 13.72 -4.35
CA HIS A 51 -15.19 13.83 -4.38
C HIS A 51 -15.72 14.40 -5.71
N HIS A 52 -15.06 15.43 -6.26
CA HIS A 52 -15.46 15.98 -7.56
C HIS A 52 -15.19 15.00 -8.69
N ALA A 53 -14.03 14.32 -8.67
CA ALA A 53 -13.68 13.31 -9.68
C ALA A 53 -14.71 12.16 -9.72
N ALA A 54 -15.07 11.59 -8.56
CA ALA A 54 -16.07 10.53 -8.50
C ALA A 54 -17.44 10.99 -9.02
N ARG A 55 -17.89 12.19 -8.62
CA ARG A 55 -19.16 12.76 -9.10
C ARG A 55 -19.16 13.04 -10.60
N LEU A 56 -18.07 13.57 -11.15
CA LEU A 56 -17.93 13.78 -12.60
C LEU A 56 -18.10 12.47 -13.35
N LEU A 57 -17.44 11.41 -12.90
CA LEU A 57 -17.48 10.12 -13.58
C LEU A 57 -18.83 9.40 -13.41
N ALA A 58 -19.49 9.59 -12.27
CA ALA A 58 -20.85 9.09 -12.07
C ALA A 58 -21.86 9.76 -13.02
N GLU A 59 -21.73 11.07 -13.25
CA GLU A 59 -22.67 11.86 -14.07
C GLU A 59 -22.39 11.81 -15.58
N PHE A 60 -21.13 11.72 -15.99
CA PHE A 60 -20.71 11.85 -17.39
C PHE A 60 -20.10 10.56 -17.96
N GLY A 61 -19.89 9.53 -17.13
CA GLY A 61 -19.30 8.25 -17.52
C GLY A 61 -17.76 8.29 -17.65
N CYS A 62 -17.20 9.30 -18.30
CA CYS A 62 -15.75 9.53 -18.40
C CYS A 62 -15.38 11.01 -18.29
N ALA A 63 -14.11 11.30 -18.04
CA ALA A 63 -13.65 12.67 -17.88
C ALA A 63 -13.71 13.47 -19.19
N ALA A 64 -13.45 12.82 -20.34
CA ALA A 64 -13.56 13.45 -21.66
C ALA A 64 -14.96 14.05 -21.89
N ALA A 65 -16.02 13.28 -21.62
CA ALA A 65 -17.39 13.73 -21.77
C ALA A 65 -17.71 14.94 -20.87
N ALA A 66 -17.14 15.00 -19.66
CA ALA A 66 -17.30 16.17 -18.78
C ALA A 66 -16.55 17.41 -19.29
N PHE A 67 -15.38 17.24 -19.92
CA PHE A 67 -14.66 18.35 -20.57
C PHE A 67 -15.38 18.84 -21.83
N ASP A 68 -16.09 17.96 -22.54
CA ASP A 68 -16.84 18.30 -23.75
C ASP A 68 -18.19 18.97 -23.46
N ASP A 69 -18.76 18.77 -22.26
CA ASP A 69 -20.05 19.34 -21.84
C ASP A 69 -19.95 20.18 -20.55
N LEU A 70 -19.24 21.30 -20.61
CA LEU A 70 -19.05 22.20 -19.46
C LEU A 70 -20.36 22.84 -18.95
N ASP A 71 -21.35 23.03 -19.83
CA ASP A 71 -22.66 23.56 -19.44
C ASP A 71 -23.49 22.51 -18.69
N GLY A 72 -23.43 21.25 -19.10
CA GLY A 72 -23.96 20.12 -18.35
C GLY A 72 -23.28 19.99 -16.98
N VAL A 73 -21.95 20.12 -16.91
CA VAL A 73 -21.21 20.14 -15.64
C VAL A 73 -21.69 21.29 -14.75
N ARG A 74 -21.86 22.49 -15.31
CA ARG A 74 -22.37 23.66 -14.58
C ARG A 74 -23.76 23.38 -13.99
N THR A 75 -24.61 22.70 -14.74
CA THR A 75 -26.00 22.39 -14.36
C THR A 75 -26.08 21.31 -13.28
N ARG A 76 -25.34 20.20 -13.42
CA ARG A 76 -25.44 19.03 -12.52
C ARG A 76 -24.52 19.11 -11.30
N LEU A 77 -23.35 19.74 -11.45
CA LEU A 77 -22.30 19.77 -10.43
C LEU A 77 -21.96 21.17 -9.92
N GLY A 78 -22.47 22.21 -10.58
CA GLY A 78 -22.35 23.61 -10.19
C GLY A 78 -21.24 24.37 -10.90
N ALA A 79 -21.41 25.70 -10.96
CA ALA A 79 -20.51 26.61 -11.67
C ALA A 79 -19.05 26.50 -11.22
N GLY A 80 -18.79 26.28 -9.93
CA GLY A 80 -17.42 26.15 -9.42
C GLY A 80 -16.66 24.95 -9.98
N VAL A 81 -17.33 23.82 -10.24
CA VAL A 81 -16.69 22.65 -10.87
C VAL A 81 -16.45 22.92 -12.35
N ALA A 82 -17.46 23.47 -13.04
CA ALA A 82 -17.34 23.84 -14.45
C ALA A 82 -16.19 24.84 -14.69
N THR A 83 -16.04 25.87 -13.85
CA THR A 83 -14.93 26.85 -13.96
C THR A 83 -13.56 26.19 -13.80
N ARG A 84 -13.42 25.18 -12.94
CA ARG A 84 -12.15 24.46 -12.77
C ARG A 84 -11.82 23.58 -13.98
N LEU A 85 -12.81 22.89 -14.54
CA LEU A 85 -12.63 22.11 -15.78
C LEU A 85 -12.38 23.01 -17.00
N ALA A 86 -12.98 24.21 -17.03
CA ALA A 86 -12.78 25.20 -18.08
C ALA A 86 -11.41 25.88 -18.04
N HIS A 87 -10.60 25.66 -16.98
CA HIS A 87 -9.26 26.24 -16.91
C HIS A 87 -8.41 25.73 -18.10
N PRO A 88 -7.64 26.59 -18.79
CA PRO A 88 -6.94 26.20 -20.03
C PRO A 88 -6.02 24.98 -19.88
N GLU A 89 -5.41 24.82 -18.70
CA GLU A 89 -4.49 23.71 -18.42
C GLU A 89 -5.18 22.43 -17.94
N ALA A 90 -6.48 22.48 -17.58
CA ALA A 90 -7.15 21.36 -16.92
C ALA A 90 -7.23 20.11 -17.80
N ARG A 91 -7.67 20.26 -19.05
CA ARG A 91 -7.74 19.16 -20.02
C ARG A 91 -6.34 18.58 -20.29
N ALA A 92 -5.36 19.44 -20.55
CA ALA A 92 -4.00 19.00 -20.83
C ALA A 92 -3.35 18.26 -19.65
N ALA A 93 -3.59 18.73 -18.42
CA ALA A 93 -3.12 18.07 -17.19
C ALA A 93 -3.76 16.68 -17.00
N TRP A 94 -5.08 16.57 -17.18
CA TRP A 94 -5.77 15.29 -17.12
C TRP A 94 -5.26 14.32 -18.21
N GLU A 95 -5.14 14.77 -19.46
CA GLU A 95 -4.66 13.95 -20.57
C GLU A 95 -3.20 13.48 -20.36
N LEU A 96 -2.33 14.35 -19.84
CA LEU A 96 -0.97 13.97 -19.48
C LEU A 96 -0.95 12.90 -18.40
N ASN A 97 -1.73 13.09 -17.32
CA ASN A 97 -1.80 12.11 -16.25
C ASN A 97 -2.35 10.78 -16.78
N CYS A 98 -3.37 10.79 -17.63
CA CYS A 98 -3.89 9.56 -18.24
C CYS A 98 -2.83 8.82 -19.07
N ARG A 99 -1.95 9.54 -19.80
CA ARG A 99 -0.85 8.93 -20.54
C ARG A 99 0.19 8.32 -19.61
N VAL A 100 0.59 9.04 -18.56
CA VAL A 100 1.59 8.56 -17.59
C VAL A 100 1.08 7.36 -16.79
N MET A 101 -0.21 7.38 -16.42
CA MET A 101 -0.86 6.31 -15.66
C MET A 101 -1.27 5.09 -16.51
N ALA A 102 -1.09 5.13 -17.83
CA ALA A 102 -1.51 4.04 -18.70
C ALA A 102 -0.66 2.79 -18.43
N MET A 103 -1.31 1.70 -18.02
CA MET A 103 -0.68 0.38 -18.02
C MET A 103 -0.57 -0.10 -19.47
N HIS A 104 0.65 -0.42 -19.89
CA HIS A 104 0.93 -1.02 -21.19
C HIS A 104 0.93 -2.55 -21.03
N ASP A 105 0.01 -3.23 -21.72
CA ASP A 105 -0.16 -4.69 -21.70
C ASP A 105 0.56 -5.39 -22.87
N ASP A 106 1.30 -4.63 -23.66
CA ASP A 106 2.04 -5.05 -24.86
C ASP A 106 3.56 -5.02 -24.69
N VAL A 107 4.05 -4.90 -23.45
CA VAL A 107 5.48 -4.90 -23.15
C VAL A 107 6.07 -6.28 -23.45
N ALA A 108 7.08 -6.34 -24.33
CA ALA A 108 7.82 -7.57 -24.59
C ALA A 108 8.59 -7.99 -23.33
N LEU A 109 8.11 -9.05 -22.66
CA LEU A 109 8.70 -9.52 -21.40
C LEU A 109 9.92 -10.43 -21.59
N ASP A 110 10.19 -10.92 -22.81
CA ASP A 110 11.20 -11.96 -23.09
C ASP A 110 11.14 -13.13 -22.09
N LEU A 111 9.91 -13.48 -21.68
CA LEU A 111 9.60 -14.57 -20.76
C LEU A 111 8.68 -15.55 -21.47
N ASP A 112 9.14 -16.79 -21.62
CA ASP A 112 8.29 -17.88 -22.10
C ASP A 112 7.37 -18.38 -20.98
N LEU A 113 6.20 -17.76 -20.85
CA LEU A 113 5.18 -18.15 -19.87
C LEU A 113 4.52 -19.50 -20.20
N THR A 114 4.81 -20.11 -21.36
CA THR A 114 4.31 -21.44 -21.75
C THR A 114 5.17 -22.58 -21.19
N THR A 115 6.40 -22.29 -20.78
CA THR A 115 7.29 -23.27 -20.12
C THR A 115 6.87 -23.62 -18.69
N GLY A 116 5.85 -22.93 -18.16
CA GLY A 116 5.24 -23.17 -16.86
C GLY A 116 5.32 -21.95 -15.94
N ALA A 117 4.35 -21.80 -15.05
CA ALA A 117 4.45 -20.87 -13.93
C ALA A 117 5.59 -21.33 -13.00
N GLY A 118 6.20 -20.41 -12.25
CA GLY A 118 7.14 -20.77 -11.18
C GLY A 118 6.55 -21.87 -10.31
N VAL A 119 7.22 -23.03 -10.28
CA VAL A 119 6.64 -24.25 -9.70
C VAL A 119 6.68 -24.18 -8.19
N LEU A 120 5.52 -23.98 -7.58
CA LEU A 120 5.30 -24.45 -6.21
C LEU A 120 4.91 -25.94 -6.26
N PRO A 121 5.35 -26.76 -5.29
CA PRO A 121 6.24 -26.41 -4.18
C PRO A 121 7.71 -26.30 -4.60
N LEU A 122 8.44 -25.36 -4.00
CA LEU A 122 9.89 -25.24 -4.07
C LEU A 122 10.60 -26.33 -3.24
N ARG A 123 11.91 -26.52 -3.46
CA ARG A 123 12.72 -27.40 -2.61
C ARG A 123 12.94 -26.77 -1.23
N ALA A 124 12.41 -27.40 -0.18
CA ALA A 124 12.52 -26.94 1.21
C ALA A 124 13.95 -26.61 1.65
N GLU A 125 14.92 -27.45 1.29
CA GLU A 125 16.34 -27.24 1.61
C GLU A 125 16.88 -25.96 0.96
N ALA A 126 16.51 -25.70 -0.30
CA ALA A 126 16.94 -24.50 -1.01
C ALA A 126 16.36 -23.24 -0.37
N VAL A 127 15.06 -23.27 -0.02
CA VAL A 127 14.39 -22.17 0.68
C VAL A 127 15.05 -21.92 2.03
N GLY A 128 15.24 -22.96 2.84
CA GLY A 128 15.87 -22.83 4.16
C GLY A 128 17.32 -22.33 4.10
N SER A 129 18.11 -22.82 3.14
CA SER A 129 19.49 -22.38 2.93
C SER A 129 19.58 -20.89 2.57
N VAL A 130 18.77 -20.43 1.60
CA VAL A 130 18.75 -19.02 1.19
C VAL A 130 18.32 -18.11 2.33
N PHE A 131 17.25 -18.45 3.05
CA PHE A 131 16.76 -17.63 4.16
C PHE A 131 17.79 -17.52 5.29
N ARG A 132 18.45 -18.62 5.66
CA ARG A 132 19.54 -18.58 6.64
C ARG A 132 20.73 -17.74 6.15
N ALA A 133 21.15 -17.90 4.89
CA ALA A 133 22.23 -17.11 4.32
C ALA A 133 21.94 -15.59 4.32
N GLN A 134 20.66 -15.21 4.26
CA GLN A 134 20.21 -13.82 4.35
C GLN A 134 19.89 -13.37 5.78
N ASN A 135 20.22 -14.16 6.81
CA ASN A 135 19.89 -13.90 8.22
C ASN A 135 18.38 -13.73 8.50
N LEU A 136 17.53 -14.32 7.65
CA LEU A 136 16.07 -14.36 7.80
C LEU A 136 15.62 -15.56 8.63
N THR A 137 16.37 -15.89 9.68
CA THR A 137 16.22 -17.13 10.47
C THR A 137 14.81 -17.29 11.05
N TRP A 138 14.21 -16.19 11.51
CA TRP A 138 12.88 -16.20 12.14
C TRP A 138 11.72 -16.41 11.15
N THR A 139 11.90 -16.07 9.87
CA THR A 139 10.89 -16.27 8.83
C THR A 139 11.16 -17.51 7.98
N ALA A 140 12.34 -18.14 8.09
CA ALA A 140 12.74 -19.32 7.34
C ALA A 140 11.73 -20.47 7.49
N GLY A 141 11.24 -20.74 8.71
CA GLY A 141 10.24 -21.78 8.93
C GLY A 141 8.93 -21.52 8.21
N GLN A 142 8.41 -20.29 8.27
CA GLN A 142 7.19 -19.92 7.55
C GLN A 142 7.40 -19.97 6.04
N ALA A 143 8.54 -19.51 5.55
CA ALA A 143 8.88 -19.54 4.14
C ALA A 143 8.96 -20.97 3.60
N VAL A 144 9.60 -21.90 4.33
CA VAL A 144 9.62 -23.32 3.93
C VAL A 144 8.21 -23.90 3.92
N ARG A 145 7.40 -23.64 4.94
CA ARG A 145 6.02 -24.14 4.99
C ARG A 145 5.18 -23.65 3.82
N VAL A 146 5.24 -22.36 3.50
CA VAL A 146 4.42 -21.75 2.44
C VAL A 146 4.95 -22.06 1.04
N LEU A 147 6.26 -21.94 0.83
CA LEU A 147 6.85 -22.04 -0.50
C LEU A 147 7.17 -23.48 -0.90
N ALA A 148 7.41 -24.38 0.06
CA ALA A 148 7.73 -25.79 -0.21
C ALA A 148 6.61 -26.77 0.16
N ASP A 149 5.45 -26.27 0.62
CA ASP A 149 4.29 -27.06 1.06
C ASP A 149 4.66 -28.17 2.07
N VAL A 150 5.51 -27.83 3.03
CA VAL A 150 5.95 -28.75 4.09
C VAL A 150 5.18 -28.41 5.36
N GLU A 151 4.47 -29.37 5.95
CA GLU A 151 3.69 -29.11 7.18
C GLU A 151 4.59 -28.74 8.38
N HIS A 152 5.72 -29.44 8.52
CA HIS A 152 6.66 -29.29 9.63
C HIS A 152 8.09 -29.07 9.11
N TYR A 153 8.68 -27.94 9.49
CA TYR A 153 10.09 -27.65 9.23
C TYR A 153 10.77 -27.24 10.53
N GLU A 154 11.73 -28.04 10.98
CA GLU A 154 12.54 -27.70 12.14
C GLU A 154 13.47 -26.54 11.77
N VAL A 155 13.21 -25.37 12.36
CA VAL A 155 14.15 -24.27 12.33
C VAL A 155 15.13 -24.51 13.47
N GLU A 156 16.36 -24.89 13.13
CA GLU A 156 17.44 -24.84 14.12
C GLU A 156 17.60 -23.38 14.58
N PRO A 157 17.37 -23.08 15.86
CA PRO A 157 17.46 -21.71 16.35
C PRO A 157 18.90 -21.22 16.15
N PRO A 158 19.11 -19.91 15.89
CA PRO A 158 20.46 -19.39 15.83
C PRO A 158 21.18 -19.72 17.15
N PRO A 159 22.48 -20.03 17.13
CA PRO A 159 23.21 -20.34 18.34
C PRO A 159 23.00 -19.19 19.34
N SER A 160 22.71 -19.54 20.60
CA SER A 160 22.53 -18.53 21.64
C SER A 160 23.80 -17.71 21.74
N VAL A 161 23.73 -16.43 21.34
CA VAL A 161 24.83 -15.50 21.58
C VAL A 161 24.79 -15.19 23.07
N VAL A 162 25.72 -15.76 23.83
CA VAL A 162 25.98 -15.31 25.19
C VAL A 162 26.64 -13.94 25.07
N PRO A 163 25.97 -12.84 25.45
CA PRO A 163 26.59 -11.53 25.36
C PRO A 163 27.86 -11.49 26.21
N SER A 164 28.90 -10.80 25.74
CA SER A 164 30.19 -10.71 26.44
C SER A 164 30.10 -10.17 27.87
N TRP A 165 29.03 -9.44 28.20
CA TRP A 165 28.76 -8.93 29.53
C TRP A 165 28.10 -9.95 30.49
N VAL A 166 27.60 -11.09 30.01
CA VAL A 166 27.00 -12.13 30.87
C VAL A 166 28.07 -12.87 31.67
N SER A 167 29.29 -13.00 31.14
CA SER A 167 30.48 -13.47 31.87
C SER A 167 30.98 -12.50 32.95
N ALA A 168 30.46 -11.26 33.01
CA ALA A 168 30.89 -10.27 34.00
C ALA A 168 30.11 -10.35 35.32
N TRP A 169 29.12 -11.25 35.45
CA TRP A 169 28.45 -11.47 36.73
C TRP A 169 29.22 -12.51 37.56
N PRO A 170 29.80 -12.11 38.71
CA PRO A 170 30.46 -13.08 39.59
C PRO A 170 29.42 -14.09 40.09
N ALA A 171 29.61 -15.35 39.75
CA ALA A 171 28.86 -16.46 40.31
C ALA A 171 29.14 -16.51 41.82
N GLY A 172 28.24 -15.96 42.64
CA GLY A 172 28.39 -15.99 44.10
C GLY A 172 27.85 -14.78 44.88
N GLY A 173 27.36 -13.73 44.21
CA GLY A 173 26.71 -12.62 44.91
C GLY A 173 25.22 -12.87 45.13
N SER A 174 24.74 -12.86 46.39
CA SER A 174 23.30 -12.81 46.69
C SER A 174 22.63 -11.71 45.86
N PRO A 175 21.46 -11.97 45.24
CA PRO A 175 20.82 -11.01 44.35
C PRO A 175 20.57 -9.70 45.11
N ARG A 176 21.31 -8.64 44.75
CA ARG A 176 21.02 -7.30 45.25
C ARG A 176 19.62 -6.94 44.78
N ARG A 177 18.72 -6.75 45.74
CA ARG A 177 17.35 -6.33 45.46
C ARG A 177 17.42 -5.08 44.57
N PRO A 178 16.84 -5.09 43.37
CA PRO A 178 16.89 -3.92 42.50
C PRO A 178 16.27 -2.73 43.24
N PRO A 179 16.79 -1.51 43.03
CA PRO A 179 16.19 -0.33 43.64
C PRO A 179 14.73 -0.25 43.23
N LYS A 180 13.87 0.16 44.17
CA LYS A 180 12.45 0.40 43.86
C LYS A 180 12.40 1.41 42.70
N LEU A 181 11.76 1.02 41.60
CA LEU A 181 11.50 1.95 40.51
C LEU A 181 10.74 3.16 41.07
N PRO A 182 11.10 4.38 40.67
CA PRO A 182 10.31 5.55 41.03
C PRO A 182 8.87 5.33 40.54
N PRO A 183 7.87 5.71 41.34
CA PRO A 183 6.48 5.59 40.92
C PRO A 183 6.29 6.38 39.62
N ARG A 184 5.66 5.76 38.62
CA ARG A 184 5.25 6.48 37.40
C ARG A 184 4.40 7.66 37.83
N ARG A 185 4.88 8.89 37.58
CA ARG A 185 4.02 10.08 37.67
C ARG A 185 2.92 9.89 36.61
N PRO A 186 1.63 10.00 36.97
CA PRO A 186 0.59 10.09 35.96
C PRO A 186 0.89 11.29 35.08
N VAL A 187 0.79 11.11 33.77
CA VAL A 187 0.90 12.21 32.80
C VAL A 187 -0.33 13.08 33.01
N SER A 188 -0.18 14.15 33.79
CA SER A 188 -1.21 15.19 33.90
C SER A 188 -1.24 15.99 32.60
N GLU A 189 -2.40 15.92 31.94
CA GLU A 189 -2.96 16.88 30.97
C GLU A 189 -2.00 17.55 29.97
N GLN A 190 -1.89 16.94 28.79
CA GLN A 190 -1.71 17.67 27.53
C GLN A 190 -2.89 17.38 26.60
N LEU A 191 -4.09 17.80 27.02
CA LEU A 191 -5.29 17.88 26.16
C LEU A 191 -5.79 19.32 26.03
N SER A 192 -4.86 20.26 25.90
CA SER A 192 -5.17 21.63 25.46
C SER A 192 -4.14 22.06 24.42
N LEU A 193 -4.18 21.41 23.25
CA LEU A 193 -3.63 21.90 21.98
C LEU A 193 -3.93 20.87 20.88
N PHE A 194 -5.22 20.64 20.60
CA PHE A 194 -5.80 20.34 19.28
C PHE A 194 -7.28 20.67 19.33
#